data_AF-A0AAV2NZF8-F1
#
_entry.id   AF-A0AAV2NZF8-F1
#
_cell.length_a   1.000
_cell.length_b   1.000
_cell.length_c   1.000
_cell.angle_alpha   90.00
_cell.angle_beta   90.00
_cell.angle_gamma   90.00
#
_symmetry.space_group_name_H-M   'P 1'
#
loop_
_entity.id
_entity.type
_entity.pdbx_description
1 polymer ?
#
loop_
_entity_poly.entity_id
_entity_poly.type
_entity_poly.pdbx_seq_one_letter_code
_entity_poly.pdbx_strand_id
1 'polypeptide(L)'
;MTGATYIIGFLLLRGVAAWTVDIVHDITVHMNHVISVPFSIPKYDSSSELSKIVITTEDNDIAIPSFQLEQNETSFNGILNVTGVFLGRTKLIFTLEENRGGESSQEVSRIIVVREERTIDTVFTASVAILVSILYINFGCAMDWNVCRDTLKRPVGPAIGFCCQFLIMPLLSFLIGYLLFSDRPELHIGMFFTGISPSGGASNIWTVLLDGNLNLSITMTTICTIAAFGMMPFWIFTLGRYIFAQGDLIVPYRQIGIFVIGLVIPLVIGFVIQRKLPRVSKILVRIMKPFSIILIIFIIIFAITTNLYLFKLFSWKIIIAGMGLPWLGFTFGLIVAKICRQSQADIRAIAIETGIQNTGVAIFLLRFTLKPPADDLTTVIPVCTAIMTPIPLTVLYIIKLIYQYRMQKAGSKVKLETVPSLEKLQQTTEISTITQPNESNLSN
;
A
#
# COMPACT_ATOMS: atom_id res chain seq x y z
N MET A 1 16.73 -39.56 3.84
CA MET A 1 17.12 -39.93 5.22
C MET A 1 17.37 -38.63 5.96
N THR A 2 16.54 -38.11 6.85
CA THR A 2 15.75 -38.72 7.93
C THR A 2 14.44 -37.95 8.10
N GLY A 3 13.30 -38.65 8.03
CA GLY A 3 11.98 -38.08 8.32
C GLY A 3 11.81 -37.89 9.83
N ALA A 4 11.38 -36.70 10.24
CA ALA A 4 11.01 -36.42 11.61
C ALA A 4 9.51 -36.71 11.78
N THR A 5 9.20 -37.86 12.38
CA THR A 5 7.85 -38.24 12.83
C THR A 5 7.54 -37.47 14.11
N TYR A 6 6.63 -36.50 14.05
CA TYR A 6 6.13 -35.84 15.26
C TYR A 6 4.84 -36.53 15.73
N ILE A 7 4.96 -37.26 16.83
CA ILE A 7 3.84 -37.73 17.63
C ILE A 7 3.35 -36.54 18.46
N ILE A 8 2.21 -35.95 18.10
CA ILE A 8 1.45 -35.07 19.00
C ILE A 8 0.11 -35.74 19.25
N GLY A 9 -0.01 -36.31 20.45
CA GLY A 9 -1.21 -36.99 20.90
C GLY A 9 -2.32 -36.04 21.33
N PHE A 10 -3.56 -36.43 21.03
CA PHE A 10 -4.67 -36.24 21.96
C PHE A 10 -5.47 -37.53 22.01
N LEU A 11 -5.19 -38.32 23.04
CA LEU A 11 -6.01 -39.42 23.51
C LEU A 11 -7.16 -38.80 24.31
N LEU A 12 -8.40 -39.02 23.85
CA LEU A 12 -9.67 -39.18 24.59
C LEU A 12 -10.86 -38.50 23.88
N LEU A 13 -11.54 -39.24 23.01
CA LEU A 13 -12.96 -39.64 23.11
C LEU A 13 -13.48 -40.11 21.75
N ARG A 14 -13.91 -41.38 21.69
CA ARG A 14 -14.40 -42.19 20.56
C ARG A 14 -13.31 -42.79 19.67
N GLY A 15 -13.28 -44.12 19.63
CA GLY A 15 -12.33 -44.93 18.87
C GLY A 15 -12.49 -44.78 17.37
N VAL A 16 -11.85 -43.75 16.82
CA VAL A 16 -11.52 -43.66 15.40
C VAL A 16 -10.07 -44.11 15.30
N ALA A 17 -9.80 -45.18 14.57
CA ALA A 17 -8.44 -45.63 14.33
C ALA A 17 -7.63 -44.47 13.73
N ALA A 18 -6.53 -44.08 14.36
CA ALA A 18 -5.63 -43.08 13.80
C ALA A 18 -4.87 -43.71 12.63
N TRP A 19 -5.36 -43.49 11.41
CA TRP A 19 -4.65 -43.86 10.20
C TRP A 19 -3.61 -42.78 9.89
N THR A 20 -2.53 -43.17 9.21
CA THR A 20 -1.42 -42.28 8.87
C THR A 20 -1.27 -42.24 7.36
N VAL A 21 -1.11 -41.06 6.77
CA VAL A 21 -0.78 -40.93 5.35
C VAL A 21 0.67 -40.49 5.23
N ASP A 22 1.45 -41.26 4.47
CA ASP A 22 2.80 -40.88 4.06
C ASP A 22 2.72 -40.07 2.77
N ILE A 23 2.93 -38.76 2.89
CA ILE A 23 2.98 -37.80 1.77
C ILE A 23 3.92 -36.65 2.15
N VAL A 24 4.46 -35.99 1.13
CA VAL A 24 5.28 -34.77 1.31
C VAL A 24 4.46 -33.70 2.03
N HIS A 25 5.04 -33.08 3.07
CA HIS A 25 4.34 -32.15 3.97
C HIS A 25 4.01 -30.76 3.38
N ASP A 26 4.77 -30.32 2.36
CA ASP A 26 4.56 -29.06 1.65
C ASP A 26 4.69 -29.30 0.12
N ILE A 27 3.57 -29.23 -0.58
CA ILE A 27 3.50 -29.42 -2.03
C ILE A 27 3.47 -28.03 -2.69
N THR A 28 4.56 -27.68 -3.39
CA THR A 28 4.60 -26.46 -4.20
C THR A 28 4.20 -26.77 -5.64
N VAL A 29 3.22 -26.07 -6.18
CA VAL A 29 2.77 -26.22 -7.57
C VAL A 29 2.72 -24.87 -8.27
N HIS A 30 3.06 -24.85 -9.55
CA HIS A 30 2.91 -23.65 -10.36
C HIS A 30 1.46 -23.44 -10.79
N MET A 31 1.02 -22.20 -10.86
CA MET A 31 -0.32 -21.84 -11.35
C MET A 31 -0.51 -22.35 -12.79
N ASN A 32 -1.65 -22.99 -13.05
CA ASN A 32 -2.01 -23.71 -14.28
C ASN A 32 -1.15 -24.94 -14.61
N HIS A 33 -0.34 -25.42 -13.67
CA HIS A 33 0.42 -26.66 -13.80
C HIS A 33 -0.15 -27.75 -12.89
N VAL A 34 0.14 -28.99 -13.27
CA VAL A 34 -0.17 -30.18 -12.48
C VAL A 34 1.13 -30.80 -12.00
N ILE A 35 1.18 -31.16 -10.71
CA ILE A 35 2.28 -31.95 -10.14
C ILE A 35 1.73 -33.28 -9.61
N SER A 36 2.46 -34.35 -9.85
CA SER A 36 2.14 -35.69 -9.38
C SER A 36 2.96 -36.00 -8.13
N VAL A 37 2.28 -36.24 -7.01
CA VAL A 37 2.90 -36.53 -5.71
C VAL A 37 2.49 -37.94 -5.30
N PRO A 38 3.44 -38.86 -5.07
CA PRO A 38 3.11 -40.18 -4.55
C PRO A 38 2.66 -40.08 -3.09
N PHE A 39 1.68 -40.88 -2.71
CA PHE A 39 1.25 -41.04 -1.32
C PHE A 39 1.01 -42.51 -0.99
N SER A 40 1.14 -42.87 0.28
CA SER A 40 0.86 -44.21 0.77
C SER A 40 0.07 -44.17 2.07
N ILE A 41 -0.94 -45.03 2.18
CA ILE A 41 -1.75 -45.22 3.39
C ILE A 41 -1.55 -46.68 3.85
N PRO A 42 -0.91 -46.93 5.00
CA PRO A 42 -0.78 -48.27 5.55
C PRO A 42 -2.16 -48.81 5.93
N LYS A 43 -2.43 -50.08 5.61
CA LYS A 43 -3.63 -50.78 6.09
C LYS A 43 -3.41 -51.19 7.54
N TYR A 44 -4.21 -50.63 8.46
CA TYR A 44 -4.12 -50.94 9.89
C TYR A 44 -4.96 -52.13 10.33
N ASP A 45 -5.94 -52.57 9.53
CA ASP A 45 -6.74 -53.75 9.84
C ASP A 45 -7.24 -54.45 8.58
N SER A 46 -7.13 -55.78 8.53
CA SER A 46 -7.59 -56.61 7.40
C SER A 46 -9.12 -56.74 7.29
N SER A 47 -9.86 -56.19 8.26
CA SER A 47 -11.32 -56.31 8.37
C SER A 47 -12.11 -55.02 8.12
N SER A 48 -11.47 -53.86 7.96
CA SER A 48 -12.15 -52.62 7.57
C SER A 48 -12.06 -52.44 6.06
N GLU A 49 -13.10 -52.87 5.36
CA GLU A 49 -13.30 -52.51 3.95
C GLU A 49 -13.52 -50.99 3.86
N LEU A 50 -12.46 -50.27 3.50
CA LEU A 50 -12.53 -48.88 3.08
C LEU A 50 -13.46 -48.77 1.87
N SER A 51 -14.54 -48.01 2.01
CA SER A 51 -15.54 -47.88 0.96
C SER A 51 -15.14 -46.82 -0.06
N LYS A 52 -14.53 -45.71 0.43
CA LYS A 52 -14.18 -44.57 -0.38
C LYS A 52 -13.09 -43.71 0.27
N ILE A 53 -12.15 -43.27 -0.54
CA ILE A 53 -11.19 -42.23 -0.20
C ILE A 53 -11.61 -40.98 -0.97
N VAL A 54 -11.81 -39.88 -0.25
CA VAL A 54 -12.10 -38.57 -0.83
C VAL A 54 -10.94 -37.65 -0.47
N ILE A 55 -10.26 -37.11 -1.48
CA ILE A 55 -9.20 -36.14 -1.31
C ILE A 55 -9.72 -34.80 -1.77
N THR A 56 -9.77 -33.83 -0.87
CA THR A 56 -10.24 -32.46 -1.16
C THR A 56 -9.24 -31.44 -0.67
N THR A 57 -9.36 -30.24 -1.21
CA THR A 57 -8.68 -29.05 -0.72
C THR A 57 -9.68 -28.18 0.03
N GLU A 58 -9.20 -27.47 1.05
CA GLU A 58 -10.02 -26.51 1.80
C GLU A 58 -10.55 -25.39 0.89
N ASP A 59 -9.72 -24.92 -0.03
CA ASP A 59 -10.06 -23.94 -1.06
C ASP A 59 -9.73 -24.50 -2.46
N ASN A 60 -10.80 -24.77 -3.24
CA ASN A 60 -10.73 -25.26 -4.62
C ASN A 60 -10.39 -24.17 -5.64
N ASP A 61 -10.53 -22.89 -5.29
CA ASP A 61 -10.12 -21.79 -6.15
C ASP A 61 -8.59 -21.67 -6.20
N ILE A 62 -7.89 -22.23 -5.21
CA ILE A 62 -6.43 -22.25 -5.11
C ILE A 62 -5.85 -23.47 -5.81
N ALA A 63 -6.27 -24.68 -5.43
CA ALA A 63 -5.78 -25.92 -6.04
C ALA A 63 -6.89 -26.97 -6.14
N ILE A 64 -6.81 -27.85 -7.14
CA ILE A 64 -7.75 -28.96 -7.31
C ILE A 64 -6.96 -30.28 -7.26
N PRO A 65 -7.23 -31.15 -6.28
CA PRO A 65 -6.64 -32.47 -6.23
C PRO A 65 -7.40 -33.44 -7.13
N SER A 66 -6.65 -34.30 -7.82
CA SER A 66 -7.17 -35.48 -8.52
C SER A 66 -6.22 -36.63 -8.21
N PHE A 67 -6.71 -37.87 -8.11
CA PHE A 67 -5.85 -38.96 -7.69
C PHE A 67 -6.15 -40.26 -8.42
N GLN A 68 -5.13 -41.11 -8.50
CA GLN A 68 -5.21 -42.47 -9.00
C GLN A 68 -4.70 -43.40 -7.90
N LEU A 69 -5.48 -44.45 -7.59
CA LEU A 69 -5.14 -45.43 -6.57
C LEU A 69 -4.66 -46.72 -7.22
N GLU A 70 -3.56 -47.24 -6.71
CA GLU A 70 -3.07 -48.60 -6.96
C GLU A 70 -3.13 -49.38 -5.66
N GLN A 71 -3.98 -50.40 -5.62
CA GLN A 71 -4.21 -51.18 -4.41
C GLN A 71 -3.20 -52.33 -4.31
N ASN A 72 -2.38 -52.32 -3.25
CA ASN A 72 -1.54 -53.45 -2.85
C ASN A 72 -2.12 -54.16 -1.62
N GLU A 73 -1.64 -55.38 -1.34
CA GLU A 73 -2.12 -56.17 -0.20
C GLU A 73 -1.91 -55.47 1.14
N THR A 74 -0.80 -54.74 1.32
CA THR A 74 -0.35 -54.16 2.60
C THR A 74 -0.55 -52.63 2.72
N SER A 75 -0.70 -51.91 1.61
CA SER A 75 -0.90 -50.45 1.60
C SER A 75 -1.77 -50.00 0.43
N PHE A 76 -2.45 -48.87 0.60
CA PHE A 76 -3.03 -48.13 -0.52
C PHE A 76 -1.98 -47.15 -1.02
N ASN A 77 -1.41 -47.44 -2.19
CA ASN A 77 -0.49 -46.53 -2.84
C ASN A 77 -1.25 -45.73 -3.88
N GLY A 78 -0.88 -44.48 -4.10
CA GLY A 78 -1.52 -43.66 -5.11
C GLY A 78 -0.65 -42.53 -5.58
N ILE A 79 -1.05 -41.97 -6.72
CA ILE A 79 -0.48 -40.74 -7.26
C ILE A 79 -1.55 -39.66 -7.13
N LEU A 80 -1.22 -38.60 -6.41
CA LEU A 80 -2.02 -37.39 -6.27
C LEU A 80 -1.54 -36.36 -7.31
N ASN A 81 -2.38 -36.09 -8.29
CA ASN A 81 -2.24 -35.01 -9.25
C ASN A 81 -2.87 -33.73 -8.69
N VAL A 82 -2.03 -32.81 -8.21
CA VAL A 82 -2.45 -31.50 -7.71
C VAL A 82 -2.37 -30.48 -8.84
N THR A 83 -3.51 -29.92 -9.23
CA THR A 83 -3.59 -28.83 -10.22
C THR A 83 -3.58 -27.50 -9.49
N GLY A 84 -2.58 -26.64 -9.74
CA GLY A 84 -2.57 -25.27 -9.23
C GLY A 84 -3.52 -24.40 -10.05
N VAL A 85 -4.54 -23.82 -9.43
CA VAL A 85 -5.55 -22.97 -10.10
C VAL A 85 -5.20 -21.49 -9.94
N PHE A 86 -4.96 -21.05 -8.70
CA PHE A 86 -4.67 -19.65 -8.40
C PHE A 86 -3.70 -19.52 -7.22
N LEU A 87 -3.01 -18.38 -7.14
CA LEU A 87 -2.02 -18.09 -6.09
C LEU A 87 -2.63 -18.14 -4.70
N GLY A 88 -2.00 -18.88 -3.80
CA GLY A 88 -2.43 -18.97 -2.42
C GLY A 88 -1.88 -20.18 -1.69
N ARG A 89 -2.40 -20.40 -0.50
CA ARG A 89 -2.14 -21.59 0.32
C ARG A 89 -3.47 -22.26 0.63
N THR A 90 -3.52 -23.57 0.46
CA THR A 90 -4.70 -24.38 0.77
C THR A 90 -4.28 -25.66 1.45
N LYS A 91 -5.13 -26.19 2.32
CA LYS A 91 -4.87 -27.43 3.05
C LYS A 91 -5.42 -28.60 2.28
N LEU A 92 -4.64 -29.67 2.20
CA LEU A 92 -5.04 -30.94 1.62
C LEU A 92 -5.64 -31.82 2.72
N ILE A 93 -6.90 -32.18 2.53
CA ILE A 93 -7.70 -32.96 3.46
C ILE A 93 -7.96 -34.32 2.84
N PHE A 94 -7.64 -35.38 3.58
CA PHE A 94 -8.05 -36.73 3.24
C PHE A 94 -9.25 -37.07 4.11
N THR A 95 -10.31 -37.54 3.49
CA THR A 95 -11.50 -38.07 4.16
C THR A 95 -11.63 -39.54 3.80
N LEU A 96 -11.56 -40.39 4.83
CA LEU A 96 -11.86 -41.81 4.70
C LEU A 96 -13.30 -42.05 5.14
N GLU A 97 -14.04 -42.74 4.28
CA GLU A 97 -15.40 -43.21 4.55
C GLU A 97 -15.35 -44.72 4.77
N GLU A 98 -15.81 -45.16 5.94
CA GLU A 98 -15.93 -46.58 6.28
C GLU A 98 -17.33 -47.10 5.92
N ASN A 99 -17.43 -48.37 5.49
CA ASN A 99 -18.70 -49.03 5.17
C ASN A 99 -19.75 -49.00 6.31
N ARG A 100 -19.32 -48.75 7.56
CA ARG A 100 -20.21 -48.63 8.74
C ARG A 100 -20.75 -47.21 8.98
N GLY A 101 -20.50 -46.27 8.06
CA GLY A 101 -20.94 -44.87 8.15
C GLY A 101 -20.06 -43.99 9.04
N GLY A 102 -18.83 -44.41 9.33
CA GLY A 102 -17.83 -43.58 9.99
C GLY A 102 -17.06 -42.75 8.97
N GLU A 103 -17.05 -41.42 9.14
CA GLU A 103 -16.17 -40.52 8.39
C GLU A 103 -15.03 -40.02 9.28
N SER A 104 -13.82 -40.06 8.75
CA SER A 104 -12.63 -39.51 9.40
C SER A 104 -11.92 -38.60 8.41
N SER A 105 -11.78 -37.32 8.75
CA SER A 105 -11.04 -36.33 7.96
C SER A 105 -9.79 -35.88 8.69
N GLN A 106 -8.68 -35.80 7.96
CA GLN A 106 -7.40 -35.33 8.49
C GLN A 106 -6.73 -34.34 7.52
N GLU A 107 -6.16 -33.26 8.07
CA GLU A 107 -5.22 -32.40 7.34
C GLU A 107 -3.90 -33.14 7.16
N VAL A 108 -3.49 -33.37 5.92
CA VAL A 108 -2.36 -34.25 5.61
C VAL A 108 -1.15 -33.47 5.07
N SER A 109 -1.39 -32.45 4.25
CA SER A 109 -0.32 -31.65 3.64
C SER A 109 -0.82 -30.24 3.35
N ARG A 110 0.11 -29.30 3.19
CA ARG A 110 -0.20 -27.97 2.67
C ARG A 110 0.16 -27.89 1.19
N ILE A 111 -0.68 -27.22 0.40
CA ILE A 111 -0.44 -26.93 -1.01
C ILE A 111 -0.19 -25.44 -1.13
N ILE A 112 0.94 -25.09 -1.75
CA ILE A 112 1.35 -23.72 -2.02
C ILE A 112 1.36 -23.53 -3.53
N VAL A 113 0.45 -22.70 -4.01
CA VAL A 113 0.39 -22.38 -5.44
C VAL A 113 1.14 -21.08 -5.66
N VAL A 114 2.23 -21.18 -6.42
CA VAL A 114 3.09 -20.05 -6.77
C VAL A 114 3.04 -19.82 -8.28
N ARG A 115 3.36 -18.61 -8.72
CA ARG A 115 3.56 -18.37 -10.15
C ARG A 115 4.97 -18.80 -10.55
N GLU A 116 5.15 -19.12 -11.82
CA GLU A 116 6.47 -19.30 -12.37
C GLU A 116 7.21 -17.96 -12.40
N GLU A 117 8.46 -17.95 -11.93
CA GLU A 117 9.29 -16.75 -11.94
C GLU A 117 9.74 -16.46 -13.37
N ARG A 118 9.34 -15.30 -13.89
CA ARG A 118 9.78 -14.85 -15.22
C ARG A 118 10.97 -13.92 -15.05
N THR A 119 11.84 -13.86 -16.06
CA THR A 119 12.99 -12.93 -16.07
C THR A 119 12.57 -11.49 -15.82
N ILE A 120 11.36 -11.10 -16.26
CA ILE A 120 10.78 -9.78 -16.05
C ILE A 120 10.57 -9.44 -14.56
N ASP A 121 10.35 -10.42 -13.69
CA ASP A 121 10.15 -10.24 -12.25
C ASP A 121 11.45 -9.88 -11.53
N THR A 122 12.54 -10.52 -11.94
CA THR A 122 13.88 -10.20 -11.44
C THR A 122 14.28 -8.79 -11.90
N VAL A 123 14.07 -8.49 -13.19
CA VAL A 123 14.34 -7.16 -13.76
C VAL A 123 13.55 -6.08 -13.03
N PHE A 124 12.29 -6.34 -12.70
CA PHE A 124 11.47 -5.39 -11.95
C PHE A 124 11.95 -5.18 -10.53
N THR A 125 12.22 -6.26 -9.79
CA THR A 125 12.70 -6.15 -8.40
C THR A 125 13.99 -5.34 -8.35
N ALA A 126 14.92 -5.61 -9.28
CA ALA A 126 16.15 -4.83 -9.43
C ALA A 126 15.86 -3.36 -9.81
N SER A 127 14.94 -3.12 -10.75
CA SER A 127 14.56 -1.77 -11.18
C SER A 127 13.94 -0.97 -10.04
N VAL A 128 12.99 -1.54 -9.28
CA VAL A 128 12.38 -0.90 -8.11
C VAL A 128 13.44 -0.61 -7.05
N ALA A 129 14.34 -1.57 -6.76
CA ALA A 129 15.42 -1.34 -5.79
C ALA A 129 16.32 -0.15 -6.20
N ILE A 130 16.69 -0.06 -7.48
CA ILE A 130 17.48 1.07 -8.02
C ILE A 130 16.69 2.37 -7.92
N LEU A 131 15.43 2.38 -8.37
CA LEU A 131 14.61 3.59 -8.39
C LEU A 131 14.31 4.10 -6.98
N VAL A 132 14.00 3.20 -6.03
CA VAL A 132 13.81 3.55 -4.62
C VAL A 132 15.14 4.03 -4.02
N SER A 133 16.27 3.43 -4.35
CA SER A 133 17.59 3.93 -3.90
C SER A 133 17.86 5.36 -4.38
N ILE A 134 17.58 5.65 -5.65
CA ILE A 134 17.69 7.01 -6.21
C ILE A 134 16.73 7.97 -5.50
N LEU A 135 15.50 7.54 -5.20
CA LEU A 135 14.54 8.33 -4.43
C LEU A 135 15.07 8.66 -3.03
N TYR A 136 15.69 7.71 -2.33
CA TYR A 136 16.29 7.93 -1.01
C TYR A 136 17.54 8.81 -1.07
N ILE A 137 18.36 8.72 -2.12
CA ILE A 137 19.42 9.70 -2.38
C ILE A 137 18.83 11.10 -2.54
N ASN A 138 17.73 11.25 -3.28
CA ASN A 138 17.06 12.54 -3.45
C ASN A 138 16.50 13.07 -2.12
N PHE A 139 15.91 12.22 -1.27
CA PHE A 139 15.49 12.61 0.07
C PHE A 139 16.66 13.08 0.93
N GLY A 140 17.79 12.35 0.91
CA GLY A 140 19.01 12.78 1.57
C GLY A 140 19.51 14.14 1.04
N CYS A 141 19.41 14.37 -0.27
CA CYS A 141 19.78 15.64 -0.91
C CYS A 141 18.83 16.79 -0.56
N ALA A 142 17.55 16.49 -0.33
CA ALA A 142 16.51 17.44 0.03
C ALA A 142 16.53 17.82 1.52
N MET A 143 17.23 17.03 2.35
CA MET A 143 17.37 17.28 3.78
C MET A 143 18.25 18.50 4.03
N ASP A 144 17.64 19.67 4.18
CA ASP A 144 18.32 20.88 4.65
C ASP A 144 18.30 20.91 6.18
N TRP A 145 19.48 20.69 6.78
CA TRP A 145 19.67 20.72 8.22
C TRP A 145 19.24 22.05 8.86
N ASN A 146 19.39 23.18 8.15
CA ASN A 146 18.98 24.47 8.67
C ASN A 146 17.46 24.56 8.76
N VAL A 147 16.75 24.06 7.73
CA VAL A 147 15.29 23.99 7.72
C VAL A 147 14.78 23.05 8.81
N CYS A 148 15.40 21.88 9.00
CA CYS A 148 15.07 20.97 10.10
C CYS A 148 15.28 21.65 11.47
N ARG A 149 16.41 22.34 11.67
CA ARG A 149 16.74 23.05 12.91
C ARG A 149 15.79 24.20 13.20
N ASP A 150 15.42 24.99 12.19
CA ASP A 150 14.48 26.08 12.35
C ASP A 150 13.05 25.59 12.57
N THR A 151 12.70 24.44 11.99
CA THR A 151 11.40 23.81 12.22
C THR A 151 11.28 23.24 13.64
N LEU A 152 12.37 22.76 14.23
CA LEU A 152 12.41 22.39 15.66
C LEU A 152 12.11 23.58 16.59
N LYS A 153 12.25 24.84 16.13
CA LYS A 153 11.85 26.03 16.90
C LYS A 153 10.34 26.27 16.90
N ARG A 154 9.59 25.66 15.98
CA ARG A 154 8.11 25.68 15.92
C ARG A 154 7.57 24.27 15.74
N PRO A 155 7.71 23.40 16.76
CA PRO A 155 7.55 21.96 16.60
C PRO A 155 6.09 21.50 16.48
N VAL A 156 5.10 22.37 16.72
CA VAL A 156 3.69 21.96 16.84
C VAL A 156 3.16 21.30 15.57
N GLY A 157 3.28 21.95 14.41
CA GLY A 157 2.85 21.38 13.12
C GLY A 157 3.55 20.05 12.79
N PRO A 158 4.90 19.99 12.81
CA PRO A 158 5.64 18.76 12.57
C PRO A 158 5.32 17.63 13.57
N ALA A 159 5.13 17.95 14.84
CA ALA A 159 4.77 16.97 15.87
C ALA A 159 3.37 16.38 15.61
N ILE A 160 2.42 17.22 15.19
CA ILE A 160 1.09 16.74 14.78
C ILE A 160 1.24 15.79 13.58
N GLY A 161 1.99 16.20 12.55
CA GLY A 161 2.26 15.35 11.38
C GLY A 161 2.88 14.01 11.76
N PHE A 162 3.88 14.02 12.65
CA PHE A 162 4.51 12.81 13.17
C PHE A 162 3.52 11.89 13.91
N CYS A 163 2.69 12.45 14.80
CA CYS A 163 1.66 11.69 15.50
C CYS A 163 0.62 11.11 14.53
N CYS A 164 0.15 11.90 13.57
CA CYS A 164 -0.75 11.40 12.54
C CYS A 164 -0.11 10.25 11.74
N GLN A 165 1.15 10.41 11.34
CA GLN A 165 1.87 9.45 10.51
C GLN A 165 2.15 8.12 11.23
N PHE A 166 2.60 8.17 12.48
CA PHE A 166 3.10 6.98 13.18
C PHE A 166 2.23 6.52 14.34
N LEU A 167 1.10 7.17 14.61
CA LEU A 167 0.08 6.67 15.53
C LEU A 167 -1.23 6.43 14.79
N ILE A 168 -1.77 7.45 14.11
CA ILE A 168 -3.11 7.34 13.48
C ILE A 168 -3.08 6.40 12.29
N MET A 169 -2.17 6.58 11.33
CA MET A 169 -2.16 5.78 10.10
C MET A 169 -1.90 4.28 10.33
N PRO A 170 -0.98 3.85 11.23
CA PRO A 170 -0.80 2.45 11.59
C PRO A 170 -2.03 1.81 12.26
N LEU A 171 -2.67 2.53 13.18
CA LEU A 171 -3.87 2.03 13.86
C LEU A 171 -5.04 1.95 12.90
N LEU A 172 -5.16 2.93 12.01
CA LEU A 172 -6.20 2.98 10.98
C LEU A 172 -6.03 1.85 9.97
N SER A 173 -4.81 1.60 9.48
CA SER A 173 -4.56 0.50 8.55
C SER A 173 -4.77 -0.87 9.17
N PHE A 174 -4.39 -1.04 10.44
CA PHE A 174 -4.70 -2.24 11.22
C PHE A 174 -6.20 -2.43 11.38
N LEU A 175 -6.95 -1.40 11.75
CA LEU A 175 -8.39 -1.49 11.95
C LEU A 175 -9.13 -1.80 10.64
N ILE A 176 -8.78 -1.11 9.54
CA ILE A 176 -9.36 -1.38 8.22
C ILE A 176 -9.06 -2.82 7.79
N GLY A 177 -7.81 -3.26 7.98
CA GLY A 177 -7.41 -4.62 7.64
C GLY A 177 -8.11 -5.68 8.48
N TYR A 178 -8.24 -5.46 9.78
CA TYR A 178 -8.97 -6.35 10.69
C TYR A 178 -10.46 -6.46 10.32
N LEU A 179 -11.11 -5.35 9.98
CA LEU A 179 -12.54 -5.32 9.65
C LEU A 179 -12.87 -5.91 8.27
N LEU A 180 -11.99 -5.75 7.27
CA LEU A 180 -12.27 -6.16 5.90
C LEU A 180 -11.60 -7.49 5.50
N PHE A 181 -10.48 -7.83 6.14
CA PHE A 181 -9.59 -8.93 5.75
C PHE A 181 -9.25 -9.87 6.91
N SER A 182 -10.18 -10.07 7.85
CA SER A 182 -10.03 -11.07 8.94
C SER A 182 -9.64 -12.45 8.41
N ASP A 183 -10.18 -12.83 7.26
CA ASP A 183 -10.01 -14.16 6.66
C ASP A 183 -8.90 -14.17 5.57
N ARG A 184 -8.25 -13.03 5.33
CA ARG A 184 -7.21 -12.84 4.30
C ARG A 184 -6.00 -12.08 4.86
N PRO A 185 -5.15 -12.76 5.65
CA PRO A 185 -4.04 -12.11 6.36
C PRO A 185 -3.03 -11.45 5.42
N GLU A 186 -2.87 -11.92 4.19
CA GLU A 186 -2.02 -11.31 3.18
C GLU A 186 -2.51 -9.91 2.79
N LEU A 187 -3.83 -9.73 2.63
CA LEU A 187 -4.41 -8.42 2.33
C LEU A 187 -4.32 -7.49 3.54
N HIS A 188 -4.49 -8.03 4.76
CA HIS A 188 -4.28 -7.28 5.99
C HIS A 188 -2.83 -6.81 6.12
N ILE A 189 -1.84 -7.67 5.86
CA ILE A 189 -0.42 -7.30 5.84
C ILE A 189 -0.17 -6.20 4.80
N GLY A 190 -0.71 -6.33 3.58
CA GLY A 190 -0.61 -5.30 2.55
C GLY A 190 -1.17 -3.94 3.00
N MET A 191 -2.34 -3.96 3.65
CA MET A 191 -2.98 -2.77 4.22
C MET A 191 -2.12 -2.14 5.32
N PHE A 192 -1.65 -2.97 6.26
CA PHE A 192 -0.85 -2.53 7.38
C PHE A 192 0.47 -1.89 6.93
N PHE A 193 1.20 -2.54 6.02
CA PHE A 193 2.46 -2.04 5.46
C PHE A 193 2.29 -0.71 4.72
N THR A 194 1.12 -0.50 4.08
CA THR A 194 0.78 0.78 3.46
C THR A 194 0.61 1.89 4.51
N GLY A 195 -0.03 1.61 5.65
CA GLY A 195 -0.28 2.61 6.69
C GLY A 195 0.91 2.93 7.60
N ILE A 196 1.86 2.00 7.76
CA ILE A 196 3.09 2.25 8.54
C ILE A 196 4.19 2.92 7.70
N SER A 197 4.05 2.91 6.38
CA SER A 197 4.98 3.59 5.48
C SER A 197 4.99 5.09 5.75
N PRO A 198 6.10 5.80 5.51
CA PRO A 198 6.12 7.26 5.62
C PRO A 198 5.28 7.91 4.52
N SER A 199 4.96 9.18 4.72
CA SER A 199 4.33 10.02 3.68
C SER A 199 5.20 10.10 2.42
N GLY A 200 4.55 10.14 1.26
CA GLY A 200 5.19 10.14 -0.06
C GLY A 200 5.43 11.55 -0.61
N GLY A 201 6.48 11.74 -1.40
CA GLY A 201 6.84 13.05 -1.98
C GLY A 201 5.77 13.71 -2.90
N ALA A 202 4.74 12.95 -3.28
CA ALA A 202 3.56 13.49 -3.98
C ALA A 202 2.75 14.47 -3.11
N SER A 203 2.82 14.35 -1.77
CA SER A 203 2.16 15.27 -0.83
C SER A 203 2.57 16.72 -1.07
N ASN A 204 3.86 16.96 -1.32
CA ASN A 204 4.40 18.29 -1.60
C ASN A 204 3.76 18.96 -2.81
N ILE A 205 3.40 18.19 -3.85
CA ILE A 205 2.74 18.73 -5.05
C ILE A 205 1.30 19.13 -4.71
N TRP A 206 0.57 18.23 -4.07
CA TRP A 206 -0.82 18.48 -3.65
C TRP A 206 -0.94 19.62 -2.66
N THR A 207 0.00 19.75 -1.73
CA THR A 207 0.09 20.87 -0.79
C THR A 207 0.18 22.20 -1.54
N VAL A 208 1.02 22.31 -2.57
CA VAL A 208 1.10 23.54 -3.39
C VAL A 208 -0.19 23.78 -4.17
N LEU A 209 -0.71 22.74 -4.84
CA LEU A 209 -1.92 22.85 -5.67
C LEU A 209 -3.15 23.28 -4.85
N LEU A 210 -3.19 22.98 -3.56
CA LEU A 210 -4.30 23.28 -2.66
C LEU A 210 -4.02 24.45 -1.69
N ASP A 211 -2.98 25.27 -1.95
CA ASP A 211 -2.54 26.42 -1.14
C ASP A 211 -2.24 26.08 0.34
N GLY A 212 -1.67 24.91 0.57
CA GLY A 212 -1.11 24.51 1.86
C GLY A 212 0.30 25.05 2.09
N ASN A 213 0.78 24.93 3.33
CA ASN A 213 2.14 25.33 3.68
C ASN A 213 3.17 24.30 3.16
N LEU A 214 3.80 24.61 2.03
CA LEU A 214 4.81 23.76 1.40
C LEU A 214 6.02 23.50 2.32
N ASN A 215 6.49 24.53 3.04
CA ASN A 215 7.65 24.38 3.92
C ASN A 215 7.36 23.37 5.03
N LEU A 216 6.14 23.42 5.60
CA LEU A 216 5.71 22.47 6.60
C LEU A 216 5.61 21.04 6.03
N SER A 217 5.02 20.87 4.83
CA SER A 217 4.91 19.56 4.15
C SER A 217 6.28 18.93 3.91
N ILE A 218 7.24 19.67 3.32
CA ILE A 218 8.61 19.18 3.09
C ILE A 218 9.28 18.76 4.40
N THR A 219 9.15 19.56 5.46
CA THR A 219 9.74 19.21 6.74
C THR A 219 9.10 17.97 7.35
N MET A 220 7.78 17.85 7.32
CA MET A 220 7.08 16.65 7.80
C MET A 220 7.50 15.41 7.01
N THR A 221 7.52 15.47 5.67
CA THR A 221 7.96 14.35 4.83
C THR A 221 9.38 13.90 5.21
N THR A 222 10.28 14.86 5.41
CA THR A 222 11.69 14.60 5.75
C THR A 222 11.81 13.93 7.11
N ILE A 223 11.18 14.51 8.15
CA ILE A 223 11.19 13.95 9.51
C ILE A 223 10.58 12.55 9.52
N CYS A 224 9.43 12.37 8.87
CA CYS A 224 8.74 11.10 8.81
C CYS A 224 9.55 10.04 8.04
N THR A 225 10.21 10.41 6.95
CA THR A 225 11.06 9.47 6.19
C THR A 225 12.25 8.98 7.02
N ILE A 226 12.87 9.86 7.81
CA ILE A 226 13.95 9.47 8.73
C ILE A 226 13.40 8.62 9.88
N ALA A 227 12.28 9.01 10.47
CA ALA A 227 11.67 8.28 11.56
C ALA A 227 11.17 6.88 11.13
N ALA A 228 10.78 6.71 9.86
CA ALA A 228 10.29 5.45 9.33
C ALA A 228 11.29 4.29 9.49
N PHE A 229 12.60 4.56 9.47
CA PHE A 229 13.62 3.53 9.70
C PHE A 229 13.50 2.84 11.06
N GLY A 230 13.00 3.55 12.08
CA GLY A 230 12.70 2.98 13.40
C GLY A 230 11.23 2.62 13.57
N MET A 231 10.33 3.49 13.12
CA MET A 231 8.89 3.33 13.35
C MET A 231 8.26 2.19 12.53
N MET A 232 8.71 1.94 11.29
CA MET A 232 8.20 0.80 10.51
C MET A 232 8.54 -0.54 11.17
N PRO A 233 9.82 -0.85 11.50
CA PRO A 233 10.14 -2.06 12.25
C PRO A 233 9.40 -2.15 13.59
N PHE A 234 9.28 -1.06 14.33
CA PHE A 234 8.54 -1.02 15.59
C PHE A 234 7.09 -1.50 15.43
N TRP A 235 6.37 -0.99 14.43
CA TRP A 235 5.00 -1.41 14.15
C TRP A 235 4.91 -2.84 13.62
N ILE A 236 5.87 -3.28 12.81
CA ILE A 236 5.92 -4.67 12.34
C ILE A 236 6.15 -5.64 13.50
N PHE A 237 7.02 -5.28 14.46
CA PHE A 237 7.35 -6.14 15.60
C PHE A 237 6.27 -6.15 16.70
N THR A 238 5.35 -5.19 16.66
CA THR A 238 4.20 -5.10 17.56
C THR A 238 2.94 -5.63 16.88
N LEU A 239 2.12 -4.76 16.28
CA LEU A 239 0.86 -5.15 15.63
C LEU A 239 1.08 -6.04 14.41
N GLY A 240 2.17 -5.85 13.66
CA GLY A 240 2.47 -6.70 12.50
C GLY A 240 2.57 -8.18 12.90
N ARG A 241 3.25 -8.50 14.00
CA ARG A 241 3.40 -9.87 14.51
C ARG A 241 2.05 -10.57 14.70
N TYR A 242 1.04 -9.84 15.16
CA TYR A 242 -0.31 -10.38 15.31
C TYR A 242 -0.89 -10.79 13.95
N ILE A 243 -0.80 -9.93 12.94
CA ILE A 243 -1.32 -10.20 11.59
C ILE A 243 -0.57 -11.38 10.94
N PHE A 244 0.76 -11.41 11.08
CA PHE A 244 1.60 -12.49 10.58
C PHE A 244 1.23 -13.85 11.22
N ALA A 245 0.97 -13.87 12.53
CA ALA A 245 0.55 -15.08 13.24
C ALA A 245 -0.83 -15.59 12.79
N GLN A 246 -1.75 -14.71 12.41
CA GLN A 246 -3.07 -15.12 11.90
C GLN A 246 -2.99 -15.86 10.55
N GLY A 247 -1.96 -15.61 9.74
CA GLY A 247 -1.80 -16.22 8.42
C GLY A 247 -0.77 -17.33 8.32
N ASP A 248 -0.34 -17.90 9.46
CA ASP A 248 0.78 -18.85 9.52
C ASP A 248 2.03 -18.33 8.77
N LEU A 249 2.24 -17.01 8.78
CA LEU A 249 3.36 -16.35 8.14
C LEU A 249 4.42 -15.99 9.18
N ILE A 250 5.66 -16.33 8.89
CA ILE A 250 6.79 -15.96 9.75
C ILE A 250 7.21 -14.53 9.42
N VAL A 251 7.30 -13.67 10.45
CA VAL A 251 7.81 -12.30 10.29
C VAL A 251 9.27 -12.35 9.79
N PRO A 252 9.58 -11.75 8.62
CA PRO A 252 10.91 -11.82 8.02
C PRO A 252 11.88 -10.79 8.64
N TYR A 253 12.20 -10.95 9.93
CA TYR A 253 13.03 -10.01 10.70
C TYR A 253 14.36 -9.66 10.02
N ARG A 254 15.05 -10.68 9.48
CA ARG A 254 16.34 -10.51 8.81
C ARG A 254 16.21 -9.64 7.56
N GLN A 255 15.21 -9.91 6.73
CA GLN A 255 14.98 -9.18 5.49
C GLN A 255 14.56 -7.74 5.76
N ILE A 256 13.74 -7.50 6.81
CA ILE A 256 13.38 -6.14 7.24
C ILE A 256 14.64 -5.37 7.67
N GLY A 257 15.55 -6.01 8.43
CA GLY A 257 16.82 -5.39 8.81
C GLY A 257 17.70 -5.04 7.60
N ILE A 258 17.83 -5.96 6.64
CA ILE A 258 18.57 -5.72 5.39
C ILE A 258 17.94 -4.58 4.59
N PHE A 259 16.61 -4.53 4.50
CA PHE A 259 15.89 -3.46 3.81
C PHE A 259 16.16 -2.09 4.44
N VAL A 260 16.04 -2.00 5.77
CA VAL A 260 16.32 -0.76 6.51
C VAL A 260 17.75 -0.28 6.24
N ILE A 261 18.74 -1.16 6.40
CA ILE A 261 20.14 -0.84 6.12
C ILE A 261 20.33 -0.42 4.65
N GLY A 262 19.73 -1.16 3.72
CA GLY A 262 19.78 -0.92 2.29
C GLY A 262 19.20 0.43 1.87
N LEU A 263 18.26 0.99 2.64
CA LEU A 263 17.68 2.32 2.41
C LEU A 263 18.39 3.44 3.18
N VAL A 264 19.04 3.13 4.31
CA VAL A 264 19.87 4.10 5.05
C VAL A 264 21.11 4.48 4.22
N ILE A 265 21.75 3.52 3.55
CA ILE A 265 22.93 3.77 2.71
C ILE A 265 22.68 4.87 1.65
N PRO A 266 21.69 4.75 0.74
CA PRO A 266 21.41 5.79 -0.26
C PRO A 266 21.01 7.13 0.37
N LEU A 267 20.28 7.11 1.49
CA LEU A 267 19.93 8.34 2.21
C LEU A 267 21.18 9.09 2.71
N VAL A 268 22.11 8.36 3.34
CA VAL A 268 23.38 8.94 3.83
C VAL A 268 24.22 9.46 2.67
N ILE A 269 24.27 8.74 1.55
CA ILE A 269 24.93 9.22 0.32
C ILE A 269 24.30 10.54 -0.14
N GLY A 270 22.98 10.62 -0.21
CA GLY A 270 22.26 11.85 -0.54
C GLY A 270 22.59 13.01 0.39
N PHE A 271 22.63 12.76 1.70
CA PHE A 271 23.01 13.77 2.69
C PHE A 271 24.46 14.25 2.54
N VAL A 272 25.39 13.35 2.22
CA VAL A 272 26.78 13.71 1.94
C VAL A 272 26.88 14.56 0.67
N ILE A 273 26.11 14.24 -0.37
CA ILE A 273 26.04 15.04 -1.61
C ILE A 273 25.49 16.43 -1.31
N GLN A 274 24.44 16.54 -0.48
CA GLN A 274 23.88 17.82 -0.03
C GLN A 274 24.96 18.74 0.55
N ARG A 275 25.80 18.18 1.43
CA ARG A 275 26.81 18.95 2.17
C ARG A 275 28.05 19.27 1.33
N LYS A 276 28.53 18.33 0.52
CA LYS A 276 29.78 18.48 -0.25
C LYS A 276 29.58 19.09 -1.64
N LEU A 277 28.42 18.87 -2.27
CA LEU A 277 28.14 19.22 -3.66
C LEU A 277 26.76 19.91 -3.78
N PRO A 278 26.57 21.12 -3.22
CA PRO A 278 25.26 21.78 -3.17
C PRO A 278 24.67 22.09 -4.55
N ARG A 279 25.51 22.27 -5.58
CA ARG A 279 25.06 22.42 -6.97
C ARG A 279 24.38 21.15 -7.49
N VAL A 280 24.95 19.97 -7.18
CA VAL A 280 24.41 18.66 -7.57
C VAL A 280 23.14 18.36 -6.80
N SER A 281 23.12 18.62 -5.48
CA SER A 281 21.91 18.46 -4.66
C SER A 281 20.73 19.26 -5.20
N LYS A 282 20.92 20.52 -5.61
CA LYS A 282 19.85 21.32 -6.23
C LYS A 282 19.27 20.69 -7.50
N ILE A 283 20.12 20.07 -8.32
CA ILE A 283 19.68 19.36 -9.54
C ILE A 283 18.88 18.12 -9.14
N LEU A 284 19.42 17.30 -8.23
CA LEU A 284 18.78 16.08 -7.70
C LEU A 284 17.39 16.36 -7.11
N VAL A 285 17.29 17.37 -6.24
CA VAL A 285 16.00 17.80 -5.66
C VAL A 285 15.02 18.28 -6.73
N ARG A 286 15.50 18.94 -7.80
CA ARG A 286 14.64 19.39 -8.90
C ARG A 286 14.07 18.23 -9.72
N ILE A 287 14.87 17.19 -9.97
CA ILE A 287 14.42 16.00 -10.71
C ILE A 287 13.62 15.01 -9.85
N MET A 288 13.63 15.15 -8.52
CA MET A 288 12.86 14.30 -7.60
C MET A 288 11.37 14.21 -7.95
N LYS A 289 10.74 15.33 -8.32
CA LYS A 289 9.31 15.40 -8.65
C LYS A 289 8.94 14.59 -9.92
N PRO A 290 9.51 14.86 -11.10
CA PRO A 290 9.21 14.06 -12.30
C PRO A 290 9.64 12.60 -12.13
N PHE A 291 10.75 12.35 -11.42
CA PHE A 291 11.21 11.00 -11.14
C PHE A 291 10.22 10.18 -10.29
N SER A 292 9.62 10.79 -9.27
CA SER A 292 8.60 10.12 -8.44
C SER A 292 7.36 9.73 -9.25
N ILE A 293 6.95 10.57 -10.19
CA ILE A 293 5.82 10.27 -11.09
C ILE A 293 6.20 9.11 -12.03
N ILE A 294 7.39 9.14 -12.62
CA ILE A 294 7.90 8.05 -13.47
C ILE A 294 7.95 6.73 -12.69
N LEU A 295 8.43 6.74 -11.45
CA LEU A 295 8.46 5.55 -10.59
C LEU A 295 7.05 4.99 -10.34
N ILE A 296 6.08 5.84 -10.01
CA ILE A 296 4.69 5.40 -9.80
C ILE A 296 4.10 4.81 -11.09
N ILE A 297 4.27 5.49 -12.22
CA ILE A 297 3.80 4.99 -13.53
C ILE A 297 4.48 3.66 -13.86
N PHE A 298 5.79 3.54 -13.64
CA PHE A 298 6.54 2.30 -13.85
C PHE A 298 5.99 1.15 -12.99
N ILE A 299 5.74 1.39 -11.69
CA ILE A 299 5.16 0.38 -10.79
C ILE A 299 3.76 -0.03 -11.26
N ILE A 300 2.91 0.92 -11.68
CA ILE A 300 1.56 0.64 -12.16
C ILE A 300 1.59 -0.15 -13.47
N ILE A 301 2.38 0.30 -14.46
CA ILE A 301 2.52 -0.40 -15.75
C ILE A 301 3.04 -1.81 -15.51
N PHE A 302 4.09 -1.95 -14.70
CA PHE A 302 4.59 -3.28 -14.35
C PHE A 302 3.51 -4.13 -13.69
N ALA A 303 2.84 -3.62 -12.65
CA ALA A 303 1.77 -4.34 -11.96
C ALA A 303 0.68 -4.78 -12.95
N ILE A 304 0.35 -3.96 -13.95
CA ILE A 304 -0.59 -4.35 -15.01
C ILE A 304 0.01 -5.45 -15.90
N THR A 305 1.22 -5.25 -16.43
CA THR A 305 1.83 -6.14 -17.42
C THR A 305 2.20 -7.51 -16.87
N THR A 306 2.80 -7.58 -15.67
CA THR A 306 3.17 -8.87 -15.06
C THR A 306 2.02 -9.50 -14.33
N ASN A 307 1.08 -8.71 -13.85
CA ASN A 307 0.08 -9.19 -12.91
C ASN A 307 -1.36 -8.87 -13.32
N LEU A 308 -1.72 -9.09 -14.60
CA LEU A 308 -3.13 -9.07 -15.03
C LEU A 308 -4.02 -9.97 -14.16
N TYR A 309 -3.48 -11.05 -13.59
CA TYR A 309 -4.18 -11.92 -12.65
C TYR A 309 -4.46 -11.23 -11.29
N LEU A 310 -3.65 -10.26 -10.84
CA LEU A 310 -3.93 -9.52 -9.59
C LEU A 310 -5.19 -8.65 -9.74
N PHE A 311 -5.58 -8.25 -10.95
CA PHE A 311 -6.89 -7.62 -11.14
C PHE A 311 -8.06 -8.56 -10.84
N LYS A 312 -7.88 -9.88 -10.94
CA LYS A 312 -8.89 -10.84 -10.46
C LYS A 312 -9.06 -10.79 -8.95
N LEU A 313 -8.05 -10.34 -8.21
CA LEU A 313 -8.15 -10.13 -6.75
C LEU A 313 -8.86 -8.84 -6.38
N PHE A 314 -9.02 -7.87 -7.30
CA PHE A 314 -9.73 -6.61 -7.03
C PHE A 314 -11.20 -6.88 -6.72
N SER A 315 -11.47 -7.09 -5.44
CA SER A 315 -12.80 -7.14 -4.87
C SER A 315 -13.22 -5.74 -4.44
N TRP A 316 -14.54 -5.53 -4.30
CA TRP A 316 -15.10 -4.32 -3.71
C TRP A 316 -14.47 -4.00 -2.33
N LYS A 317 -14.12 -5.03 -1.54
CA LYS A 317 -13.42 -4.87 -0.25
C LYS A 317 -12.06 -4.21 -0.40
N ILE A 318 -11.28 -4.59 -1.43
CA ILE A 318 -9.96 -4.01 -1.72
C ILE A 318 -10.11 -2.54 -2.11
N ILE A 319 -11.10 -2.22 -2.94
CA ILE A 319 -11.36 -0.84 -3.37
C ILE A 319 -11.74 0.03 -2.15
N ILE A 320 -12.63 -0.46 -1.30
CA ILE A 320 -13.03 0.26 -0.08
C ILE A 320 -11.84 0.42 0.87
N ALA A 321 -11.00 -0.60 1.06
CA ALA A 321 -9.80 -0.50 1.90
C ALA A 321 -8.79 0.51 1.34
N GLY A 322 -8.51 0.41 0.03
CA GLY A 322 -7.57 1.26 -0.70
C GLY A 322 -7.99 2.72 -0.72
N MET A 323 -9.30 2.98 -0.75
CA MET A 323 -9.91 4.30 -0.59
C MET A 323 -9.91 4.76 0.87
N GLY A 324 -10.28 3.86 1.78
CA GLY A 324 -10.52 4.15 3.20
C GLY A 324 -9.28 4.68 3.90
N LEU A 325 -8.12 4.06 3.70
CA LEU A 325 -6.89 4.49 4.38
C LEU A 325 -6.50 5.94 4.05
N PRO A 326 -6.26 6.34 2.78
CA PRO A 326 -5.87 7.71 2.47
C PRO A 326 -6.97 8.72 2.81
N TRP A 327 -8.25 8.37 2.61
CA TRP A 327 -9.35 9.32 2.80
C TRP A 327 -9.64 9.60 4.27
N LEU A 328 -9.60 8.55 5.10
CA LEU A 328 -9.66 8.71 6.55
C LEU A 328 -8.39 9.40 7.05
N GLY A 329 -7.22 9.12 6.48
CA GLY A 329 -5.98 9.85 6.75
C GLY A 329 -6.12 11.36 6.53
N PHE A 330 -6.64 11.79 5.38
CA PHE A 330 -6.94 13.21 5.11
C PHE A 330 -7.88 13.80 6.15
N THR A 331 -8.92 13.05 6.52
CA THR A 331 -9.96 13.49 7.45
C THR A 331 -9.41 13.63 8.87
N PHE A 332 -8.73 12.62 9.39
CA PHE A 332 -8.13 12.67 10.73
C PHE A 332 -7.01 13.71 10.80
N GLY A 333 -6.14 13.80 9.80
CA GLY A 333 -5.11 14.84 9.74
C GLY A 333 -5.71 16.25 9.79
N LEU A 334 -6.81 16.47 9.06
CA LEU A 334 -7.56 17.73 9.11
C LEU A 334 -8.19 17.99 10.48
N ILE A 335 -8.83 17.00 11.08
CA ILE A 335 -9.48 17.12 12.40
C ILE A 335 -8.45 17.44 13.48
N VAL A 336 -7.36 16.67 13.54
CA VAL A 336 -6.31 16.87 14.55
C VAL A 336 -5.66 18.25 14.38
N ALA A 337 -5.32 18.66 13.15
CA ALA A 337 -4.75 19.98 12.90
C ALA A 337 -5.71 21.12 13.30
N LYS A 338 -7.02 20.95 13.08
CA LYS A 338 -8.04 21.92 13.53
C LYS A 338 -8.16 21.98 15.06
N ILE A 339 -8.18 20.83 15.74
CA ILE A 339 -8.24 20.77 17.21
C ILE A 339 -7.01 21.46 17.81
N CYS A 340 -5.83 21.26 17.20
CA CYS A 340 -4.59 21.92 17.58
C CYS A 340 -4.47 23.38 17.07
N ARG A 341 -5.57 23.97 16.57
CA ARG A 341 -5.70 25.38 16.16
C ARG A 341 -4.62 25.85 15.18
N GLN A 342 -4.24 25.00 14.24
CA GLN A 342 -3.26 25.35 13.20
C GLN A 342 -3.86 26.34 12.17
N SER A 343 -3.00 27.03 11.42
CA SER A 343 -3.45 27.93 10.35
C SER A 343 -4.10 27.15 9.21
N GLN A 344 -4.92 27.79 8.36
CA GLN A 344 -5.58 27.09 7.24
C GLN A 344 -4.59 26.50 6.23
N ALA A 345 -3.43 27.12 6.04
CA ALA A 345 -2.37 26.57 5.20
C ALA A 345 -1.73 25.33 5.84
N ASP A 346 -1.53 25.34 7.16
CA ASP A 346 -0.93 24.24 7.90
C ASP A 346 -1.91 23.06 8.05
N ILE A 347 -3.20 23.33 8.29
CA ILE A 347 -4.25 22.30 8.33
C ILE A 347 -4.28 21.53 7.01
N ARG A 348 -4.24 22.24 5.87
CA ARG A 348 -4.20 21.61 4.55
C ARG A 348 -2.94 20.79 4.35
N ALA A 349 -1.77 21.32 4.73
CA ALA A 349 -0.52 20.59 4.64
C ALA A 349 -0.53 19.31 5.50
N ILE A 350 -0.94 19.40 6.77
CA ILE A 350 -0.99 18.24 7.68
C ILE A 350 -1.99 17.19 7.19
N ALA A 351 -3.18 17.61 6.72
CA ALA A 351 -4.18 16.69 6.19
C ALA A 351 -3.63 15.91 4.98
N ILE A 352 -3.11 16.62 3.97
CA ILE A 352 -2.55 16.05 2.75
C ILE A 352 -1.37 15.11 3.07
N GLU A 353 -0.47 15.55 3.95
CA GLU A 353 0.68 14.75 4.40
C GLU A 353 0.25 13.48 5.13
N THR A 354 -0.82 13.55 5.94
CA THR A 354 -1.31 12.38 6.68
C THR A 354 -1.89 11.34 5.75
N GLY A 355 -2.69 11.73 4.74
CA GLY A 355 -3.38 10.76 3.89
C GLY A 355 -2.53 10.20 2.75
N ILE A 356 -1.55 10.95 2.23
CA ILE A 356 -0.68 10.45 1.16
C ILE A 356 0.42 9.58 1.74
N GLN A 357 0.36 8.29 1.45
CA GLN A 357 1.40 7.33 1.84
C GLN A 357 2.39 7.05 0.71
N ASN A 358 3.62 6.69 1.09
CA ASN A 358 4.62 6.19 0.16
C ASN A 358 4.36 4.70 -0.16
N THR A 359 3.41 4.47 -1.07
CA THR A 359 3.05 3.11 -1.53
C THR A 359 4.20 2.38 -2.21
N GLY A 360 5.15 3.11 -2.83
CA GLY A 360 6.35 2.52 -3.43
C GLY A 360 7.26 1.84 -2.40
N VAL A 361 7.45 2.49 -1.24
CA VAL A 361 8.20 1.89 -0.11
C VAL A 361 7.48 0.67 0.44
N ALA A 362 6.15 0.72 0.58
CA ALA A 362 5.35 -0.43 1.02
C ALA A 362 5.51 -1.62 0.07
N ILE A 363 5.35 -1.40 -1.24
CA ILE A 363 5.47 -2.44 -2.28
C ILE A 363 6.88 -3.03 -2.27
N PHE A 364 7.91 -2.18 -2.26
CA PHE A 364 9.29 -2.66 -2.26
C PHE A 364 9.61 -3.48 -1.01
N LEU A 365 9.16 -3.04 0.17
CA LEU A 365 9.35 -3.76 1.41
C LEU A 365 8.66 -5.13 1.37
N LEU A 366 7.41 -5.21 0.96
CA LEU A 366 6.65 -6.46 0.86
C LEU A 366 7.30 -7.45 -0.11
N ARG A 367 7.63 -6.97 -1.32
CA ARG A 367 8.28 -7.76 -2.38
C ARG A 367 9.65 -8.29 -1.99
N PHE A 368 10.40 -7.51 -1.23
CA PHE A 368 11.76 -7.86 -0.81
C PHE A 368 11.78 -8.80 0.39
N THR A 369 10.79 -8.69 1.29
CA THR A 369 10.81 -9.39 2.57
C THR A 369 10.02 -10.69 2.57
N LEU A 370 8.94 -10.78 1.80
CA LEU A 370 8.06 -11.94 1.77
C LEU A 370 8.45 -12.92 0.68
N LYS A 371 8.05 -14.18 0.87
CA LYS A 371 8.19 -15.25 -0.13
C LYS A 371 6.92 -15.40 -0.95
N PRO A 372 7.00 -15.93 -2.19
CA PRO A 372 5.84 -16.38 -2.95
C PRO A 372 4.95 -17.33 -2.14
N PRO A 373 3.61 -17.22 -2.26
CA PRO A 373 2.83 -16.25 -3.05
C PRO A 373 2.48 -14.94 -2.32
N ALA A 374 2.86 -14.79 -1.03
CA ALA A 374 2.40 -13.68 -0.18
C ALA A 374 2.95 -12.32 -0.62
N ASP A 375 4.15 -12.31 -1.19
CA ASP A 375 4.82 -11.16 -1.78
C ASP A 375 4.06 -10.53 -2.96
N ASP A 376 3.28 -11.30 -3.73
CA ASP A 376 2.37 -10.79 -4.76
C ASP A 376 1.04 -10.37 -4.16
N LEU A 377 0.42 -11.23 -3.35
CA LEU A 377 -0.92 -11.00 -2.78
C LEU A 377 -0.98 -9.72 -1.92
N THR A 378 0.05 -9.45 -1.14
CA THR A 378 0.13 -8.27 -0.26
C THR A 378 0.25 -6.95 -1.04
N THR A 379 0.78 -6.96 -2.27
CA THR A 379 1.04 -5.73 -3.04
C THR A 379 -0.21 -5.11 -3.67
N VAL A 380 -1.30 -5.88 -3.77
CA VAL A 380 -2.56 -5.44 -4.38
C VAL A 380 -3.12 -4.22 -3.65
N ILE A 381 -3.06 -4.22 -2.32
CA ILE A 381 -3.59 -3.13 -1.50
C ILE A 381 -2.82 -1.82 -1.70
N PRO A 382 -1.47 -1.77 -1.55
CA PRO A 382 -0.70 -0.58 -1.85
C PRO A 382 -0.94 -0.01 -3.25
N VAL A 383 -1.07 -0.88 -4.26
CA VAL A 383 -1.38 -0.46 -5.65
C VAL A 383 -2.77 0.17 -5.73
N CYS A 384 -3.77 -0.47 -5.14
CA CYS A 384 -5.12 0.10 -5.06
C CYS A 384 -5.13 1.45 -4.33
N THR A 385 -4.45 1.55 -3.18
CA THR A 385 -4.30 2.81 -2.44
C THR A 385 -3.64 3.89 -3.30
N ALA A 386 -2.59 3.57 -4.07
CA ALA A 386 -1.93 4.52 -4.95
C ALA A 386 -2.89 5.10 -6.00
N ILE A 387 -3.78 4.26 -6.56
CA ILE A 387 -4.80 4.66 -7.54
C ILE A 387 -5.90 5.51 -6.89
N MET A 388 -6.32 5.16 -5.67
CA MET A 388 -7.45 5.80 -4.98
C MET A 388 -7.08 7.12 -4.27
N THR A 389 -5.80 7.33 -3.94
CA THR A 389 -5.31 8.49 -3.19
C THR A 389 -5.53 9.84 -3.90
N PRO A 390 -5.26 10.00 -5.22
CA PRO A 390 -5.39 11.29 -5.90
C PRO A 390 -6.85 11.76 -6.07
N ILE A 391 -7.83 10.85 -6.07
CA ILE A 391 -9.23 11.14 -6.42
C ILE A 391 -9.86 12.28 -5.59
N PRO A 392 -9.85 12.27 -4.25
CA PRO A 392 -10.44 13.37 -3.48
C PRO A 392 -9.67 14.69 -3.69
N LEU A 393 -8.35 14.62 -3.91
CA LEU A 393 -7.51 15.80 -4.10
C LEU A 393 -7.73 16.44 -5.47
N THR A 394 -7.91 15.64 -6.53
CA THR A 394 -8.27 16.14 -7.86
C THR A 394 -9.65 16.80 -7.84
N VAL A 395 -10.62 16.21 -7.15
CA VAL A 395 -11.96 16.80 -6.98
C VAL A 395 -11.87 18.15 -6.26
N LEU A 396 -11.16 18.23 -5.14
CA LEU A 396 -10.94 19.50 -4.42
C LEU A 396 -10.24 20.55 -5.29
N TYR A 397 -9.26 20.13 -6.09
CA TYR A 397 -8.55 21.01 -7.02
C TYR A 397 -9.48 21.54 -8.11
N ILE A 398 -10.33 20.70 -8.71
CA ILE A 398 -11.32 21.11 -9.72
C ILE A 398 -12.33 22.11 -9.10
N ILE A 399 -12.84 21.83 -7.90
CA ILE A 399 -13.74 22.75 -7.19
C ILE A 399 -13.08 24.10 -6.97
N LYS A 400 -11.81 24.11 -6.54
CA LYS A 400 -11.01 25.33 -6.39
C LYS A 400 -10.90 26.10 -7.71
N LEU A 401 -10.58 25.43 -8.81
CA LEU A 401 -10.49 26.06 -10.14
C LEU A 401 -11.82 26.70 -10.56
N ILE A 402 -12.93 25.99 -10.35
CA ILE A 402 -14.28 26.52 -10.64
C ILE A 402 -14.57 27.75 -9.80
N TYR A 403 -14.25 27.73 -8.51
CA TYR A 403 -14.46 28.88 -7.61
C TYR A 403 -13.63 30.10 -8.03
N GLN A 404 -12.35 29.90 -8.33
CA GLN A 404 -11.46 30.96 -8.81
C GLN A 404 -11.95 31.58 -10.12
N TYR A 405 -12.39 30.75 -11.06
CA TYR A 405 -12.96 31.23 -12.32
C TYR A 405 -14.25 32.04 -12.10
N ARG A 406 -15.15 31.59 -11.22
CA ARG A 406 -16.38 32.33 -10.88
C ARG A 406 -16.08 33.67 -10.22
N MET A 407 -15.10 33.73 -9.32
CA MET A 407 -14.67 34.97 -8.66
C MET A 407 -14.04 35.95 -9.65
N GLN A 408 -13.20 35.48 -10.57
CA GLN A 408 -12.65 36.33 -11.63
C GLN A 408 -13.74 36.89 -12.55
N LYS A 409 -14.73 36.07 -12.94
CA LYS A 409 -15.86 36.52 -13.76
C LYS A 409 -16.76 37.52 -13.03
N ALA A 410 -16.98 37.33 -11.73
CA ALA A 410 -17.73 38.28 -10.90
C ALA A 410 -16.97 39.60 -10.72
N GLY A 411 -15.67 39.57 -10.45
CA GLY A 411 -14.83 40.76 -10.34
C GLY A 411 -14.69 41.53 -11.66
N SER A 412 -14.64 40.84 -12.80
CA SER A 412 -14.65 41.48 -14.13
C SER A 412 -16.00 42.12 -14.44
N LYS A 413 -17.14 41.55 -14.01
CA LYS A 413 -18.47 42.18 -14.15
C LYS A 413 -18.62 43.44 -13.29
N VAL A 414 -18.15 43.41 -12.04
CA VAL A 414 -18.20 44.58 -11.14
C VAL A 414 -17.35 45.74 -11.68
N LYS A 415 -16.16 45.46 -12.24
CA LYS A 415 -15.33 46.49 -12.90
C LYS A 415 -15.99 47.11 -14.13
N LEU A 416 -16.78 46.36 -14.89
CA LEU A 416 -17.52 46.85 -16.06
C LEU A 416 -18.71 47.74 -15.68
N GLU A 417 -19.37 47.49 -14.54
CA GLU A 417 -20.48 48.34 -14.04
C GLU A 417 -20.00 49.62 -13.34
N THR A 418 -18.80 49.62 -12.74
CA THR A 418 -18.23 50.80 -12.07
C THR A 418 -17.54 51.81 -12.98
N VAL A 419 -17.37 51.52 -14.27
CA VAL A 419 -16.98 52.55 -15.24
C VAL A 419 -18.26 53.31 -15.60
N PRO A 420 -18.40 54.61 -15.26
CA PRO A 420 -19.54 55.39 -15.72
C PRO A 420 -19.56 55.29 -17.25
N SER A 421 -20.72 54.95 -17.83
CA SER A 421 -20.88 54.99 -19.28
C SER A 421 -20.43 56.38 -19.78
N LEU A 422 -19.57 56.40 -20.80
CA LEU A 422 -19.03 57.64 -21.39
C LEU A 422 -20.14 58.64 -21.78
N GLU A 423 -21.37 58.16 -22.02
CA GLU A 423 -22.56 58.98 -22.24
C GLU A 423 -22.93 59.87 -21.04
N LYS A 424 -22.74 59.43 -19.79
CA LYS A 424 -23.01 60.26 -18.60
C LYS A 424 -21.97 61.37 -18.39
N LEU A 425 -20.73 61.16 -18.84
CA LEU A 425 -19.68 62.19 -18.80
C LEU A 425 -19.84 63.23 -19.90
N GLN A 426 -20.37 62.85 -21.07
CA GLN A 426 -20.64 63.79 -22.17
C GLN A 426 -21.85 64.71 -21.87
N GLN A 427 -22.94 64.19 -21.28
CA GLN A 427 -24.09 65.02 -20.90
C GLN A 427 -23.78 66.07 -19.83
N THR A 428 -22.80 65.81 -18.95
CA THR A 428 -22.41 66.78 -17.91
C THR A 428 -21.51 67.90 -18.46
N THR A 429 -20.86 67.67 -19.60
CA THR A 429 -19.93 68.64 -20.22
C THR A 429 -20.64 69.59 -21.20
N GLU A 430 -21.74 69.16 -21.84
CA GLU A 430 -22.50 70.01 -22.77
C GLU A 430 -23.37 71.07 -22.07
N ILE A 431 -23.77 70.86 -20.81
CA ILE A 431 -24.62 71.82 -20.08
C ILE A 431 -23.80 73.03 -19.57
N SER A 432 -22.49 72.90 -19.41
CA SER A 432 -21.61 73.97 -18.90
C SER A 432 -21.08 74.95 -19.95
N THR A 433 -21.34 74.74 -21.24
CA THR A 433 -20.73 75.55 -22.33
C THR A 433 -21.67 76.59 -22.96
N ILE A 434 -22.91 76.71 -22.47
CA ILE A 434 -23.88 77.71 -22.96
C ILE A 434 -24.27 78.64 -21.83
N THR A 435 -23.32 79.42 -21.28
CA THR A 435 -23.60 80.70 -20.60
C THR A 435 -22.30 81.36 -20.14
N GLN A 436 -21.63 82.13 -21.00
CA GLN A 436 -20.92 83.35 -20.57
C GLN A 436 -20.96 84.41 -21.71
N PRO A 437 -21.37 85.66 -21.43
CA PRO A 437 -21.32 86.76 -22.40
C PRO A 437 -19.94 87.41 -22.45
N ASN A 438 -19.60 87.92 -23.63
CA ASN A 438 -18.51 88.86 -23.88
C ASN A 438 -18.62 90.09 -22.98
N GLU A 439 -17.52 90.49 -22.34
CA GLU A 439 -17.19 91.90 -22.17
C GLU A 439 -15.69 92.08 -21.91
N SER A 440 -14.99 92.54 -22.96
CA SER A 440 -13.69 93.19 -22.87
C SER A 440 -13.92 94.68 -22.73
N ASN A 441 -13.45 95.32 -21.65
CA ASN A 441 -13.09 96.74 -21.66
C ASN A 441 -12.29 97.20 -20.42
N LEU A 442 -11.19 97.90 -20.74
CA LEU A 442 -10.65 99.11 -20.09
C LEU A 442 -9.85 99.04 -18.77
N SER A 443 -8.54 99.25 -18.97
CA SER A 443 -7.70 100.33 -18.42
C SER A 443 -7.12 100.28 -16.99
N ASN A 444 -5.80 100.53 -17.02
CA ASN A 444 -4.85 101.01 -16.01
C ASN A 444 -4.19 100.01 -15.06
#